data_AF-A0A024AGM8-F1
#
_entry.id   AF-A0A024AGM8-F1
#
_cell.length_a   1.000
_cell.length_b   1.000
_cell.length_c   1.000
_cell.angle_alpha   90.00
_cell.angle_beta   90.00
_cell.angle_gamma   90.00
#
_symmetry.space_group_name_H-M   'P 1'
#
loop_
_entity.id
_entity.type
_entity.pdbx_description
1 polymer ?
#
loop_
_entity_poly.entity_id
_entity_poly.type
_entity_poly.pdbx_seq_one_letter_code
_entity_poly.pdbx_strand_id
1 'polypeptide(L)'
;GRVANRINDGKFKLGNKSYQISLNKGNFTLHGGFRGFDKVLWESYVEGDKVIFSYVSCDGEEGFPGAVLTHVTYQLTDANELKLTMESSSTKPTPVNLCNHSYFNLGGHATGSESIYEHLAMINADYYTVTDEGSIPTGEIASVATTPFDLRDFTLLKTGIPAADKFAGKGGYDHNLCINSDDKGGLRFVAKVVHPKSGRELEVYSNQPGVQFYTGNSINEISGKGG
;
A
#
# COMPACT_ATOMS: atom_id res chain seq x y z
N GLY A 1 2.13 9.07 -2.87
CA GLY A 1 3.35 9.20 -3.71
C GLY A 1 3.91 10.60 -3.54
N ARG A 2 5.15 10.93 -3.91
CA ARG A 2 6.09 10.19 -4.79
C ARG A 2 6.64 8.88 -4.22
N VAL A 3 6.74 8.77 -2.89
CA VAL A 3 7.10 7.54 -2.18
C VAL A 3 6.00 7.17 -1.20
N ALA A 4 5.45 5.96 -1.34
CA ALA A 4 4.48 5.39 -0.42
C ALA A 4 5.15 4.93 0.89
N ASN A 5 4.37 4.86 1.96
CA ASN A 5 4.81 4.55 3.32
C ASN A 5 5.81 5.58 3.88
N ARG A 6 6.65 5.18 4.84
CA ARG A 6 7.46 6.06 5.66
C ARG A 6 8.91 6.16 5.15
N ILE A 7 9.50 7.34 5.25
CA ILE A 7 10.95 7.57 5.14
C ILE A 7 11.43 8.14 6.46
N ASN A 8 12.30 7.39 7.15
CA ASN A 8 12.84 7.79 8.45
C ASN A 8 13.60 9.12 8.37
N ASP A 9 13.41 9.99 9.36
CA ASP A 9 13.96 11.36 9.41
C ASP A 9 13.64 12.24 8.18
N GLY A 10 12.77 11.77 7.27
CA GLY A 10 12.57 12.37 5.95
C GLY A 10 13.89 12.58 5.20
N LYS A 11 14.86 11.68 5.37
CA LYS A 11 16.18 11.81 4.77
C LYS A 11 16.52 10.61 3.90
N PHE A 12 17.12 10.88 2.77
CA PHE A 12 17.75 9.86 1.95
C PHE A 12 18.96 10.43 1.21
N LYS A 13 19.78 9.54 0.64
CA LYS A 13 20.94 9.89 -0.17
C LYS A 13 20.79 9.36 -1.57
N LEU A 14 21.18 10.16 -2.56
CA LEU A 14 21.39 9.71 -3.94
C LEU A 14 22.82 10.07 -4.33
N GLY A 15 23.66 9.04 -4.47
CA GLY A 15 25.11 9.23 -4.55
C GLY A 15 25.64 9.98 -3.32
N ASN A 16 26.39 11.06 -3.56
CA ASN A 16 27.00 11.86 -2.50
C ASN A 16 26.09 13.01 -1.98
N LYS A 17 24.87 13.15 -2.51
CA LYS A 17 23.95 14.22 -2.11
C LYS A 17 22.92 13.68 -1.11
N SER A 18 22.79 14.38 0.01
CA SER A 18 21.72 14.17 0.99
C SER A 18 20.53 15.06 0.64
N TYR A 19 19.32 14.50 0.76
CA TYR A 19 18.06 15.21 0.56
C TYR A 19 17.25 15.18 1.85
N GLN A 20 16.64 16.31 2.18
CA GLN A 20 15.62 16.42 3.21
C GLN A 20 14.28 16.63 2.52
N ILE A 21 13.33 15.77 2.85
CA ILE A 21 11.93 15.87 2.39
C ILE A 21 11.03 16.22 3.56
N SER A 22 9.79 16.59 3.24
CA SER A 22 8.79 17.06 4.20
C SER A 22 8.52 16.08 5.33
N LEU A 23 8.50 16.58 6.58
CA LEU A 23 8.19 15.80 7.77
C LEU A 23 6.72 15.99 8.18
N ASN A 24 5.82 15.35 7.44
CA ASN A 24 4.37 15.49 7.65
C ASN A 24 3.83 14.60 8.79
N LYS A 25 4.63 13.68 9.34
CA LYS A 25 4.22 12.81 10.45
C LYS A 25 5.34 12.69 11.47
N GLY A 26 5.35 13.59 12.45
CA GLY A 26 6.40 13.63 13.48
C GLY A 26 7.77 13.82 12.82
N ASN A 27 8.69 12.88 13.07
CA ASN A 27 10.05 12.94 12.54
C ASN A 27 10.22 12.24 11.19
N PHE A 28 9.17 11.71 10.57
CA PHE A 28 9.30 11.00 9.28
C PHE A 28 8.38 11.58 8.21
N THR A 29 8.73 11.34 6.95
CA THR A 29 7.83 11.57 5.82
C THR A 29 6.92 10.36 5.67
N LEU A 30 5.62 10.59 5.53
CA LEU A 30 4.62 9.56 5.26
C LEU A 30 3.88 9.87 3.95
N HIS A 31 3.78 8.88 3.07
CA HIS A 31 3.01 8.90 1.82
C HIS A 31 3.34 10.04 0.84
N GLY A 32 4.56 10.59 0.92
CA GLY A 32 5.07 11.61 0.00
C GLY A 32 4.98 13.04 0.51
N GLY A 33 4.56 13.27 1.75
CA GLY A 33 4.62 14.59 2.39
C GLY A 33 3.26 15.23 2.65
N PHE A 34 3.25 16.55 2.84
CA PHE A 34 2.03 17.29 3.23
C PHE A 34 0.97 17.24 2.12
N ARG A 35 1.40 17.46 0.88
CA ARG A 35 0.59 17.40 -0.34
C ARG A 35 1.15 16.35 -1.30
N GLY A 36 1.09 15.09 -0.86
CA GLY A 36 1.38 13.95 -1.71
C GLY A 36 0.40 13.81 -2.89
N PHE A 37 0.67 12.83 -3.75
CA PHE A 37 -0.06 12.55 -4.99
C PHE A 37 -1.57 12.31 -4.81
N ASP A 38 -2.02 11.98 -3.60
CA ASP A 38 -3.41 11.82 -3.22
C ASP A 38 -4.16 13.15 -3.00
N LYS A 39 -3.45 14.29 -2.94
CA LYS A 39 -4.01 15.62 -2.60
C LYS A 39 -3.74 16.69 -3.67
N VAL A 40 -3.56 16.24 -4.91
CA VAL A 40 -3.36 17.09 -6.08
C VAL A 40 -4.43 16.79 -7.12
N LEU A 41 -4.72 17.78 -7.97
CA LEU A 41 -5.63 17.57 -9.09
C LEU A 41 -4.82 16.99 -10.25
N TRP A 42 -5.21 15.80 -10.69
CA TRP A 42 -4.62 15.13 -11.84
C TRP A 42 -5.34 15.58 -13.11
N GLU A 43 -4.58 15.78 -14.19
CA GLU A 43 -5.18 15.85 -15.51
C GLU A 43 -5.70 14.47 -15.88
N SER A 44 -6.79 14.39 -16.66
CA SER A 44 -7.36 13.11 -17.04
C SER A 44 -7.95 13.12 -18.43
N TYR A 45 -7.93 11.96 -19.07
CA TYR A 45 -8.66 11.69 -20.30
C TYR A 45 -9.11 10.23 -20.35
N VAL A 46 -10.09 9.95 -21.21
CA VAL A 46 -10.65 8.62 -21.43
C VAL A 46 -10.12 8.08 -22.75
N GLU A 47 -9.71 6.81 -22.74
CA GLU A 47 -9.28 6.07 -23.93
C GLU A 47 -9.96 4.70 -23.92
N GLY A 48 -11.04 4.56 -24.71
CA GLY A 48 -11.82 3.31 -24.74
C GLY A 48 -12.44 2.99 -23.38
N ASP A 49 -12.05 1.84 -22.81
CA ASP A 49 -12.46 1.32 -21.50
C ASP A 49 -11.55 1.76 -20.35
N LYS A 50 -10.66 2.73 -20.61
CA LYS A 50 -9.66 3.23 -19.65
C LYS A 50 -9.89 4.69 -19.31
N VAL A 51 -9.54 5.04 -18.07
CA VAL A 51 -9.27 6.43 -17.68
C VAL A 51 -7.81 6.55 -17.30
N ILE A 52 -7.12 7.52 -17.92
CA ILE A 52 -5.71 7.80 -17.66
C ILE A 52 -5.61 9.13 -16.93
N PHE A 53 -4.99 9.09 -15.75
CA PHE A 53 -4.65 10.26 -14.96
C PHE A 53 -3.17 10.60 -15.17
N SER A 54 -2.85 11.89 -15.32
CA SER A 54 -1.49 12.38 -15.47
C SER A 54 -1.19 13.51 -14.48
N TYR A 55 0.01 13.48 -13.88
CA TYR A 55 0.47 14.54 -12.98
C TYR A 55 1.98 14.76 -13.13
N VAL A 56 2.37 16.03 -13.20
CA VAL A 56 3.78 16.44 -13.16
C VAL A 56 4.09 16.96 -11.77
N SER A 57 4.84 16.17 -11.01
CA SER A 57 5.43 16.58 -9.74
C SER A 57 6.72 17.36 -10.04
N CYS A 58 6.75 18.66 -9.76
CA CYS A 58 7.89 19.51 -10.12
C CYS A 58 9.19 19.12 -9.38
N ASP A 59 10.34 19.59 -9.88
CA ASP A 59 11.61 19.45 -9.16
C ASP A 59 11.54 20.19 -7.83
N GLY A 60 11.89 19.50 -6.74
CA GLY A 60 11.81 20.01 -5.38
C GLY A 60 10.43 19.90 -4.72
N GLU A 61 9.41 19.36 -5.40
CA GLU A 61 8.10 19.14 -4.77
C GLU A 61 8.23 18.21 -3.56
N GLU A 62 7.74 18.66 -2.39
CA GLU A 62 7.91 18.00 -1.09
C GLU A 62 9.38 17.69 -0.71
N GLY A 63 10.34 18.36 -1.37
CA GLY A 63 11.78 18.19 -1.22
C GLY A 63 12.42 17.12 -2.12
N PHE A 64 11.63 16.41 -2.94
CA PHE A 64 12.18 15.36 -3.82
C PHE A 64 12.87 15.96 -5.05
N PRO A 65 14.06 15.46 -5.45
CA PRO A 65 14.76 15.96 -6.63
C PRO A 65 14.13 15.46 -7.93
N GLY A 66 14.27 16.24 -8.99
CA GLY A 66 13.79 15.92 -10.32
C GLY A 66 12.29 16.13 -10.47
N ALA A 67 11.89 16.66 -11.63
CA ALA A 67 10.50 16.62 -12.02
C ALA A 67 10.14 15.17 -12.37
N VAL A 68 8.95 14.71 -11.98
CA VAL A 68 8.44 13.37 -12.27
C VAL A 68 7.08 13.49 -12.94
N LEU A 69 7.00 13.03 -14.18
CA LEU A 69 5.74 12.79 -14.88
C LEU A 69 5.25 11.40 -14.48
N THR A 70 4.04 11.32 -13.93
CA THR A 70 3.39 10.06 -13.57
C THR A 70 2.09 9.89 -14.32
N HIS A 71 1.86 8.69 -14.84
CA HIS A 71 0.59 8.24 -15.39
C HIS A 71 0.01 7.13 -14.51
N VAL A 72 -1.29 7.21 -14.22
CA VAL A 72 -2.05 6.14 -13.57
C VAL A 72 -3.25 5.80 -14.45
N THR A 73 -3.25 4.61 -14.99
CA THR A 73 -4.31 4.10 -15.86
C THR A 73 -5.18 3.12 -15.09
N TYR A 74 -6.48 3.39 -15.04
CA TYR A 74 -7.49 2.46 -14.53
C TYR A 74 -8.26 1.86 -15.70
N GLN A 75 -8.41 0.53 -15.70
CA GLN A 75 -9.21 -0.20 -16.67
C GLN A 75 -10.08 -1.23 -15.96
N LEU A 76 -11.36 -1.30 -16.32
CA LEU A 76 -12.25 -2.38 -15.90
C LEU A 76 -12.45 -3.33 -17.09
N THR A 77 -12.07 -4.60 -16.93
CA THR A 77 -12.16 -5.59 -18.01
C THR A 77 -13.44 -6.42 -17.92
N ASP A 78 -13.84 -7.04 -19.04
CA ASP A 78 -14.98 -7.97 -19.10
C ASP A 78 -14.78 -9.24 -18.23
N ALA A 79 -13.55 -9.49 -17.77
CA ALA A 79 -13.23 -10.56 -16.83
C ALA A 79 -13.43 -10.16 -15.35
N ASN A 80 -14.08 -9.01 -15.08
CA ASN A 80 -14.26 -8.42 -13.76
C ASN A 80 -12.93 -8.05 -13.06
N GLU A 81 -11.91 -7.66 -13.83
CA GLU A 81 -10.63 -7.23 -13.29
C GLU A 81 -10.54 -5.70 -13.27
N LEU A 82 -10.16 -5.13 -12.13
CA LEU A 82 -9.73 -3.73 -12.05
C LEU A 82 -8.21 -3.67 -12.20
N LYS A 83 -7.73 -3.26 -13.38
CA LYS A 83 -6.30 -3.14 -13.68
C LYS A 83 -5.82 -1.72 -13.41
N LEU A 84 -4.71 -1.61 -12.68
CA LEU A 84 -4.00 -0.36 -12.43
C LEU A 84 -2.60 -0.46 -13.03
N THR A 85 -2.29 0.42 -13.97
CA THR A 85 -0.92 0.60 -14.49
C THR A 85 -0.40 1.94 -13.98
N MET A 86 0.77 1.93 -13.34
CA MET A 86 1.40 3.12 -12.78
C MET A 86 2.79 3.27 -13.39
N GLU A 87 3.01 4.36 -14.10
CA GLU A 87 4.25 4.62 -14.85
C GLU A 87 4.78 5.99 -14.48
N SER A 88 6.09 6.09 -14.26
CA SER A 88 6.75 7.35 -13.95
C SER A 88 8.03 7.51 -14.76
N SER A 89 8.27 8.73 -15.23
CA SER A 89 9.56 9.16 -15.80
C SER A 89 10.07 10.37 -15.03
N SER A 90 11.39 10.48 -14.86
CA SER A 90 11.99 11.56 -14.07
C SER A 90 13.11 12.28 -14.83
N THR A 91 13.27 13.57 -14.55
CA THR A 91 14.36 14.39 -15.14
C THR A 91 15.69 14.26 -14.40
N LYS A 92 15.67 13.68 -13.19
CA LYS A 92 16.85 13.39 -12.34
C LYS A 92 16.61 12.06 -11.60
N PRO A 93 17.68 11.36 -11.17
CA PRO A 93 17.54 10.25 -10.23
C PRO A 93 16.73 10.68 -9.00
N THR A 94 15.70 9.90 -8.65
CA THR A 94 14.78 10.20 -7.55
C THR A 94 14.07 8.91 -7.13
N PRO A 95 13.77 8.69 -5.84
CA PRO A 95 12.97 7.55 -5.44
C PRO A 95 11.52 7.72 -5.91
N VAL A 96 10.96 6.63 -6.45
CA VAL A 96 9.53 6.52 -6.79
C VAL A 96 9.04 5.20 -6.25
N ASN A 97 7.95 5.24 -5.48
CA ASN A 97 7.23 4.07 -4.99
C ASN A 97 5.75 4.44 -4.91
N LEU A 98 4.95 3.91 -5.83
CA LEU A 98 3.54 4.23 -5.98
C LEU A 98 2.69 3.07 -5.47
N CYS A 99 1.57 3.41 -4.84
CA CYS A 99 0.54 2.44 -4.48
C CYS A 99 -0.85 3.09 -4.62
N ASN A 100 -1.87 2.25 -4.66
CA ASN A 100 -3.25 2.66 -4.44
C ASN A 100 -3.64 2.31 -3.00
N HIS A 101 -4.30 3.25 -2.31
CA HIS A 101 -4.62 3.13 -0.88
C HIS A 101 -6.12 2.94 -0.62
N SER A 102 -6.79 2.15 -1.47
CA SER A 102 -8.18 1.77 -1.25
C SER A 102 -8.34 0.90 0.00
N TYR A 103 -9.41 1.14 0.74
CA TYR A 103 -9.86 0.29 1.83
C TYR A 103 -10.99 -0.62 1.35
N PHE A 104 -10.86 -1.90 1.62
CA PHE A 104 -11.82 -2.91 1.16
C PHE A 104 -12.59 -3.50 2.34
N ASN A 105 -13.89 -3.69 2.12
CA ASN A 105 -14.76 -4.49 2.96
C ASN A 105 -15.71 -5.25 2.03
N LEU A 106 -15.50 -6.56 1.89
CA LEU A 106 -16.26 -7.44 0.99
C LEU A 106 -17.64 -7.82 1.55
N GLY A 107 -17.89 -7.53 2.83
CA GLY A 107 -19.25 -7.48 3.40
C GLY A 107 -20.06 -6.29 2.85
N GLY A 108 -19.37 -5.22 2.48
CA GLY A 108 -19.92 -3.99 1.90
C GLY A 108 -19.60 -2.78 2.77
N HIS A 109 -19.40 -1.61 2.15
CA HIS A 109 -18.96 -0.39 2.87
C HIS A 109 -19.92 0.04 4.01
N ALA A 110 -21.21 -0.26 3.89
CA ALA A 110 -22.23 0.09 4.89
C ALA A 110 -22.28 -0.88 6.10
N THR A 111 -21.49 -1.95 6.11
CA THR A 111 -21.51 -2.96 7.19
C THR A 111 -20.67 -2.56 8.41
N GLY A 112 -19.97 -1.43 8.34
CA GLY A 112 -19.13 -0.93 9.43
C GLY A 112 -17.80 -1.68 9.60
N SER A 113 -17.05 -1.30 10.63
CA SER A 113 -15.73 -1.86 10.94
C SER A 113 -15.76 -3.33 11.33
N GLU A 114 -16.81 -3.79 12.01
CA GLU A 114 -16.88 -5.15 12.54
C GLU A 114 -16.88 -6.23 11.45
N SER A 115 -17.34 -5.90 10.25
CA SER A 115 -17.36 -6.86 9.14
C SER A 115 -15.94 -7.29 8.72
N ILE A 116 -14.89 -6.50 8.98
CA ILE A 116 -13.51 -6.89 8.63
C ILE A 116 -13.10 -8.20 9.32
N TYR A 117 -13.57 -8.45 10.54
CA TYR A 117 -13.23 -9.64 11.31
C TYR A 117 -13.81 -10.93 10.69
N GLU A 118 -14.80 -10.80 9.80
CA GLU A 118 -15.46 -11.93 9.15
C GLU A 118 -14.73 -12.40 7.88
N HIS A 119 -13.66 -11.71 7.49
CA HIS A 119 -12.89 -12.03 6.29
C HIS A 119 -11.82 -13.10 6.57
N LEU A 120 -11.55 -13.91 5.55
CA LEU A 120 -10.41 -14.80 5.48
C LEU A 120 -9.36 -14.15 4.58
N ALA A 121 -8.11 -14.07 5.03
CA ALA A 121 -7.00 -13.53 4.26
C ALA A 121 -5.91 -14.59 4.04
N MET A 122 -5.34 -14.60 2.84
CA MET A 122 -4.18 -15.39 2.45
C MET A 122 -3.22 -14.49 1.67
N ILE A 123 -1.93 -14.52 1.97
CA ILE A 123 -0.88 -13.70 1.37
C ILE A 123 0.31 -14.58 1.01
N ASN A 124 0.78 -14.47 -0.23
CA ASN A 124 1.91 -15.21 -0.76
C ASN A 124 3.26 -14.59 -0.35
N ALA A 125 3.61 -14.72 0.93
CA ALA A 125 4.83 -14.17 1.50
C ALA A 125 5.43 -15.10 2.56
N ASP A 126 6.73 -15.41 2.44
CA ASP A 126 7.50 -16.13 3.47
C ASP A 126 8.21 -15.21 4.47
N TYR A 127 8.26 -13.91 4.18
CA TYR A 127 8.97 -12.91 4.97
C TYR A 127 8.17 -11.61 5.14
N TYR A 128 8.51 -10.84 6.16
CA TYR A 128 8.00 -9.49 6.39
C TYR A 128 9.12 -8.55 6.85
N THR A 129 8.92 -7.24 6.70
CA THR A 129 9.85 -6.24 7.24
C THR A 129 9.51 -5.92 8.68
N VAL A 130 10.45 -6.13 9.59
CA VAL A 130 10.28 -5.78 11.01
C VAL A 130 10.28 -4.27 11.17
N THR A 131 9.38 -3.75 12.01
CA THR A 131 9.28 -2.31 12.28
C THR A 131 9.47 -1.99 13.75
N ASP A 132 9.98 -0.80 14.04
CA ASP A 132 10.03 -0.26 15.40
C ASP A 132 8.66 0.27 15.90
N GLU A 133 8.63 0.88 17.07
CA GLU A 133 7.43 1.48 17.66
C GLU A 133 6.78 2.57 16.77
N GLY A 134 7.57 3.29 15.98
CA GLY A 134 7.13 4.30 15.00
C GLY A 134 6.60 3.71 13.68
N SER A 135 6.60 2.37 13.55
CA SER A 135 6.32 1.64 12.31
C SER A 135 7.35 1.94 11.21
N ILE A 136 8.58 2.28 11.59
CA ILE A 136 9.71 2.44 10.66
C ILE A 136 10.39 1.08 10.50
N PRO A 137 10.65 0.61 9.26
CA PRO A 137 11.40 -0.62 9.04
C PRO A 137 12.79 -0.55 9.69
N THR A 138 13.14 -1.56 10.50
CA THR A 138 14.45 -1.65 11.17
C THR A 138 15.58 -2.04 10.21
N GLY A 139 15.23 -2.53 9.01
CA GLY A 139 16.12 -3.16 8.04
C GLY A 139 16.16 -4.69 8.16
N GLU A 140 15.60 -5.26 9.22
CA GLU A 140 15.44 -6.70 9.36
C GLU A 140 14.30 -7.24 8.50
N ILE A 141 14.57 -8.34 7.80
CA ILE A 141 13.59 -9.14 7.06
C ILE A 141 13.46 -10.47 7.79
N ALA A 142 12.35 -10.67 8.48
CA ALA A 142 12.10 -11.84 9.32
C ALA A 142 11.15 -12.82 8.61
N SER A 143 11.28 -14.12 8.90
CA SER A 143 10.35 -15.12 8.39
C SER A 143 8.98 -14.94 9.04
N VAL A 144 7.91 -15.17 8.27
CA VAL A 144 6.55 -15.22 8.81
C VAL A 144 6.30 -16.49 9.62
N ALA A 145 7.06 -17.57 9.39
CA ALA A 145 6.81 -18.88 9.98
C ALA A 145 6.76 -18.79 11.51
N THR A 146 5.75 -19.45 12.11
CA THR A 146 5.51 -19.44 13.57
C THR A 146 5.15 -18.07 14.17
N THR A 147 4.80 -17.09 13.34
CA THR A 147 4.30 -15.78 13.77
C THR A 147 2.85 -15.56 13.32
N PRO A 148 2.12 -14.57 13.88
CA PRO A 148 0.79 -14.18 13.38
C PRO A 148 0.79 -13.57 11.97
N PHE A 149 1.96 -13.32 11.39
CA PHE A 149 2.14 -12.89 10.01
C PHE A 149 2.17 -14.06 9.02
N ASP A 150 2.14 -15.31 9.50
CA ASP A 150 2.00 -16.49 8.65
C ASP A 150 0.60 -16.56 8.06
N LEU A 151 0.41 -15.84 6.96
CA LEU A 151 -0.84 -15.76 6.20
C LEU A 151 -0.75 -16.60 4.92
N ARG A 152 0.18 -17.56 4.84
CA ARG A 152 0.36 -18.39 3.64
C ARG A 152 -0.83 -19.31 3.39
N ASP A 153 -1.56 -19.64 4.45
CA ASP A 153 -2.88 -20.26 4.42
C ASP A 153 -3.97 -19.26 4.87
N PHE A 154 -5.22 -19.56 4.53
CA PHE A 154 -6.36 -18.74 4.93
C PHE A 154 -6.46 -18.58 6.45
N THR A 155 -6.35 -17.34 6.91
CA THR A 155 -6.52 -16.96 8.31
C THR A 155 -7.77 -16.10 8.47
N LEU A 156 -8.61 -16.45 9.44
CA LEU A 156 -9.76 -15.63 9.84
C LEU A 156 -9.26 -14.37 10.54
N LEU A 157 -9.64 -13.19 10.03
CA LEU A 157 -9.17 -11.93 10.58
C LEU A 157 -9.67 -11.68 12.01
N LYS A 158 -10.79 -12.27 12.42
CA LYS A 158 -11.26 -12.31 13.82
C LYS A 158 -10.20 -12.81 14.80
N THR A 159 -9.38 -13.77 14.38
CA THR A 159 -8.28 -14.32 15.19
C THR A 159 -6.93 -13.73 14.81
N GLY A 160 -6.72 -13.42 13.54
CA GLY A 160 -5.46 -12.86 13.03
C GLY A 160 -5.16 -11.46 13.56
N ILE A 161 -6.13 -10.53 13.51
CA ILE A 161 -5.94 -9.14 13.92
C ILE A 161 -5.50 -9.05 15.40
N PRO A 162 -6.20 -9.68 16.38
CA PRO A 162 -5.76 -9.64 17.77
C PRO A 162 -4.40 -10.33 18.00
N ALA A 163 -4.09 -11.39 17.26
CA ALA A 163 -2.80 -12.07 17.38
C ALA A 163 -1.64 -11.19 16.87
N ALA A 164 -1.82 -10.53 15.73
CA ALA A 164 -0.86 -9.57 15.19
C ALA A 164 -0.67 -8.36 16.11
N ASP A 165 -1.76 -7.85 16.70
CA ASP A 165 -1.66 -6.77 17.68
C ASP A 165 -0.91 -7.20 18.94
N LYS A 166 -1.22 -8.37 19.50
CA LYS A 166 -0.48 -8.90 20.65
C LYS A 166 1.02 -9.07 20.37
N PHE A 167 1.37 -9.38 19.12
CA PHE A 167 2.76 -9.60 18.70
C PHE A 167 3.52 -8.29 18.43
N ALA A 168 2.89 -7.32 17.76
CA ALA A 168 3.57 -6.11 17.26
C ALA A 168 3.09 -4.79 17.88
N GLY A 169 1.98 -4.78 18.62
CA GLY A 169 1.42 -3.62 19.31
C GLY A 169 0.96 -2.50 18.36
N LYS A 170 0.35 -2.86 17.23
CA LYS A 170 -0.04 -1.90 16.15
C LYS A 170 -1.55 -1.71 15.98
N GLY A 171 -2.37 -2.28 16.86
CA GLY A 171 -3.83 -2.35 16.75
C GLY A 171 -4.32 -3.34 15.69
N GLY A 172 -3.44 -4.21 15.17
CA GLY A 172 -3.70 -5.14 14.09
C GLY A 172 -2.49 -5.31 13.18
N TYR A 173 -2.73 -5.56 11.89
CA TYR A 173 -1.68 -5.58 10.88
C TYR A 173 -1.39 -4.15 10.40
N ASP A 174 -0.10 -3.79 10.31
CA ASP A 174 0.42 -2.62 9.58
C ASP A 174 1.84 -2.93 9.09
N HIS A 175 2.00 -4.02 8.33
CA HIS A 175 3.32 -4.54 7.95
C HIS A 175 3.43 -4.75 6.44
N ASN A 176 4.64 -4.56 5.91
CA ASN A 176 4.97 -4.97 4.56
C ASN A 176 5.35 -6.46 4.56
N LEU A 177 4.58 -7.25 3.83
CA LEU A 177 4.81 -8.68 3.57
C LEU A 177 5.56 -8.79 2.24
N CYS A 178 6.70 -9.48 2.26
CA CYS A 178 7.61 -9.64 1.12
C CYS A 178 7.06 -10.71 0.18
N ILE A 179 6.58 -10.32 -1.00
CA ILE A 179 5.89 -11.21 -1.91
C ILE A 179 6.86 -12.18 -2.58
N ASN A 180 6.57 -13.47 -2.46
CA ASN A 180 7.34 -14.54 -3.07
C ASN A 180 7.30 -14.43 -4.60
N SER A 181 8.46 -14.58 -5.24
CA SER A 181 8.55 -14.44 -6.69
C SER A 181 9.77 -15.12 -7.28
N ASP A 182 9.55 -15.91 -8.33
CA ASP A 182 10.62 -16.45 -9.17
C ASP A 182 11.06 -15.46 -10.27
N ASP A 183 10.17 -14.56 -10.70
CA ASP A 183 10.44 -13.55 -11.74
C ASP A 183 10.33 -12.11 -11.22
N LYS A 184 11.45 -11.39 -11.16
CA LYS A 184 11.51 -9.99 -10.73
C LYS A 184 11.02 -9.05 -11.85
N GLY A 185 9.71 -9.00 -12.06
CA GLY A 185 9.08 -8.01 -12.94
C GLY A 185 7.71 -8.39 -13.49
N GLY A 186 7.42 -9.69 -13.54
CA GLY A 186 6.11 -10.21 -13.93
C GLY A 186 5.00 -9.95 -12.91
N LEU A 187 3.76 -9.99 -13.39
CA LEU A 187 2.57 -9.99 -12.56
C LEU A 187 2.45 -11.35 -11.84
N ARG A 188 2.31 -11.33 -10.51
CA ARG A 188 2.25 -12.54 -9.67
C ARG A 188 1.17 -12.45 -8.61
N PHE A 189 0.73 -13.60 -8.14
CA PHE A 189 -0.25 -13.68 -7.05
C PHE A 189 0.32 -13.09 -5.76
N VAL A 190 -0.40 -12.13 -5.19
CA VAL A 190 -0.03 -11.41 -3.96
C VAL A 190 -0.86 -11.92 -2.80
N ALA A 191 -2.19 -11.87 -2.94
CA ALA A 191 -3.11 -12.17 -1.86
C ALA A 191 -4.49 -12.56 -2.38
N LYS A 192 -5.22 -13.29 -1.54
CA LYS A 192 -6.65 -13.57 -1.71
C LYS A 192 -7.38 -13.24 -0.41
N VAL A 193 -8.46 -12.48 -0.52
CA VAL A 193 -9.36 -12.18 0.59
C VAL A 193 -10.76 -12.65 0.24
N VAL A 194 -11.41 -13.35 1.17
CA VAL A 194 -12.75 -13.92 0.99
C VAL A 194 -13.64 -13.47 2.13
N HIS A 195 -14.90 -13.15 1.83
CA HIS A 195 -15.92 -12.94 2.84
C HIS A 195 -17.03 -13.98 2.68
N PRO A 196 -17.02 -15.06 3.49
CA PRO A 196 -17.90 -16.22 3.30
C PRO A 196 -19.39 -15.87 3.26
N LYS A 197 -19.84 -14.91 4.08
CA LYS A 197 -21.27 -14.57 4.16
C LYS A 197 -21.82 -13.89 2.91
N SER A 198 -21.00 -13.09 2.21
CA SER A 198 -21.42 -12.45 0.95
C SER A 198 -21.08 -13.29 -0.28
N GLY A 199 -20.21 -14.29 -0.13
CA GLY A 199 -19.66 -15.08 -1.24
C GLY A 199 -18.67 -14.31 -2.11
N ARG A 200 -18.30 -13.08 -1.74
CA ARG A 200 -17.35 -12.26 -2.51
C ARG A 200 -15.91 -12.65 -2.18
N GLU A 201 -15.08 -12.57 -3.22
CA GLU A 201 -13.64 -12.72 -3.13
C GLU A 201 -12.92 -11.61 -3.88
N LEU A 202 -11.71 -11.32 -3.44
CA LEU A 202 -10.77 -10.40 -4.08
C LEU A 202 -9.42 -11.10 -4.19
N GLU A 203 -8.95 -11.30 -5.41
CA GLU A 203 -7.58 -11.70 -5.69
C GLU A 203 -6.77 -10.49 -6.13
N VAL A 204 -5.54 -10.39 -5.64
CA VAL A 204 -4.60 -9.33 -5.98
C VAL A 204 -3.42 -9.92 -6.69
N TYR A 205 -3.13 -9.38 -7.87
CA TYR A 205 -1.93 -9.68 -8.63
C TYR A 205 -1.13 -8.40 -8.85
N SER A 206 0.19 -8.47 -8.71
CA SER A 206 1.06 -7.30 -8.81
C SER A 206 2.46 -7.67 -9.25
N ASN A 207 3.18 -6.73 -9.84
CA ASN A 207 4.61 -6.83 -10.10
C ASN A 207 5.48 -6.23 -8.99
N GLN A 208 4.87 -5.76 -7.89
CA GLN A 208 5.55 -5.13 -6.76
C GLN A 208 6.19 -6.17 -5.82
N PRO A 209 7.33 -5.86 -5.16
CA PRO A 209 8.07 -6.81 -4.33
C PRO A 209 7.44 -7.06 -2.95
N GLY A 210 6.45 -6.26 -2.56
CA GLY A 210 5.81 -6.34 -1.26
C GLY A 210 4.39 -5.82 -1.28
N VAL A 211 3.62 -6.18 -0.26
CA VAL A 211 2.28 -5.66 0.00
C VAL A 211 2.20 -5.13 1.42
N GLN A 212 1.77 -3.88 1.58
CA GLN A 212 1.40 -3.37 2.90
C GLN A 212 0.05 -3.93 3.28
N PHE A 213 0.00 -4.81 4.28
CA PHE A 213 -1.26 -5.30 4.84
C PHE A 213 -1.61 -4.49 6.08
N TYR A 214 -2.58 -3.60 5.92
CA TYR A 214 -3.06 -2.70 6.97
C TYR A 214 -4.54 -2.92 7.22
N THR A 215 -4.91 -3.21 8.47
CA THR A 215 -6.29 -3.55 8.86
C THR A 215 -7.09 -2.36 9.39
N GLY A 216 -6.71 -1.13 9.03
CA GLY A 216 -7.51 0.05 9.37
C GLY A 216 -7.40 0.49 10.84
N ASN A 217 -6.32 0.13 11.52
CA ASN A 217 -6.14 0.25 12.98
C ASN A 217 -6.30 1.68 13.54
N SER A 218 -6.13 2.71 12.69
CA SER A 218 -6.27 4.13 13.04
C SER A 218 -7.42 4.82 12.29
N ILE A 219 -8.31 4.06 11.64
CA ILE A 219 -9.53 4.61 11.05
C ILE A 219 -10.50 4.86 12.20
N ASN A 220 -10.60 6.13 12.59
CA ASN A 220 -11.67 6.60 13.47
C ASN A 220 -12.88 7.04 12.61
N GLU A 221 -13.89 7.67 13.20
CA GLU A 221 -15.14 8.14 12.55
C GLU A 221 -14.87 9.06 11.33
N ILE A 222 -14.56 8.45 10.19
CA ILE A 222 -14.43 9.13 8.90
C ILE A 222 -15.75 8.87 8.17
N SER A 223 -16.59 9.91 8.11
CA SER A 223 -17.76 9.95 7.24
C SER A 223 -17.32 9.71 5.79
N GLY A 224 -17.76 8.60 5.23
CA GLY A 224 -17.43 8.20 3.87
C GLY A 224 -18.37 8.81 2.83
N LYS A 225 -18.32 8.29 1.60
CA LYS A 225 -19.31 8.62 0.57
C LYS A 225 -20.67 8.03 0.99
N GLY A 226 -21.52 8.86 1.58
CA GLY A 226 -22.84 8.48 2.07
C GLY A 226 -23.11 8.82 3.55
N GLY A 227 -22.12 9.35 4.27
CA GLY A 227 -22.25 9.74 5.69
C GLY A 227 -21.25 9.05 6.59
#